data_AF-A0A2S2CND2-F1
#
_entry.id   AF-A0A2S2CND2-F1
#
_cell.length_a   1.000
_cell.length_b   1.000
_cell.length_c   1.000
_cell.angle_alpha   90.00
_cell.angle_beta   90.00
_cell.angle_gamma   90.00
#
_symmetry.space_group_name_H-M   'P 1'
#
loop_
_entity.id
_entity.type
_entity.pdbx_description
1 polymer ?
#
loop_
_entity_poly.entity_id
_entity_poly.type
_entity_poly.pdbx_seq_one_letter_code
_entity_poly.pdbx_strand_id
1 'polypeptide(L)'
;MSTQQVPLSQLLPPTSNPRKRIDPAGIEGLASSIRTDGVLQNLVVRCLKGDRFRVVTGERRYRALKLLESRGEIGADYRVPVEVRHGLKPADARRIALVENVQREDLDAIDEADGFAALLQKGATLDDVAAQTGLSTTTVKRRLALAGLCAEAKQAVREGSIGLGIAEALTLGTHEQQRRILADIEDGIWFDADDVRARLIEEKPSVAMAVFPLERYSGTVTADLFAEAEATYFDDAEQFHALQRQAVEEMAAERAKTAAFVDVFDTHGVPWWHYRAARDGESGGVVINLTPAGRVEVRERLVRHEVQRAVAAETRESPLTVRRERSEYPSWLVRHMAAHKTLAVQTLLVAARRTAKRVAVVLLMRGVDGHHGRVSVEAHPALALFAGEDGRPRSHDAVEAAAAYFERLLGLEPAGDDEPTYGPRSRGAWERLVGDPKDGADLYERVKRLSDEDLDGLHLLLTILAFGQGDLDAIDRGDSLFNRVARDLGADMRDWWRPDETFLGGRTRDQLSAIAVESGAAATLGRLSDYKKAGLVAALAKHFERSAAVPDGAPDWQVKGRDWLPDAMRFGAEPDTEGDTTPDRAPPALAAE
;
A
#
# COMPACT_ATOMS: atom_id res chain seq x y z
N MET A 1 -13.53 0.53 -59.63
CA MET A 1 -13.75 1.79 -58.88
C MET A 1 -13.96 2.85 -59.93
N SER A 2 -15.09 3.55 -59.90
CA SER A 2 -15.42 4.61 -60.86
C SER A 2 -15.65 5.88 -60.06
N THR A 3 -14.89 6.93 -60.39
CA THR A 3 -15.07 8.28 -59.85
C THR A 3 -16.17 8.99 -60.62
N GLN A 4 -17.15 9.53 -59.91
CA GLN A 4 -18.37 10.11 -60.44
C GLN A 4 -18.70 11.41 -59.70
N GLN A 5 -19.43 12.31 -60.37
CA GLN A 5 -19.91 13.56 -59.77
C GLN A 5 -21.39 13.43 -59.40
N VAL A 6 -21.69 13.31 -58.11
CA VAL A 6 -23.04 13.04 -57.60
C VAL A 6 -23.60 14.29 -56.91
N PRO A 7 -24.87 14.67 -57.15
CA PRO A 7 -25.52 15.77 -56.42
C PRO A 7 -25.54 15.52 -54.91
N LEU A 8 -25.27 16.54 -54.11
CA LEU A 8 -25.30 16.46 -52.64
C LEU A 8 -26.65 15.92 -52.11
N SER A 9 -27.75 16.25 -52.76
CA SER A 9 -29.11 15.74 -52.47
C SER A 9 -29.25 14.22 -52.57
N GLN A 10 -28.40 13.55 -53.35
CA GLN A 10 -28.40 12.10 -53.49
C GLN A 10 -27.51 11.40 -52.46
N LEU A 11 -26.74 12.15 -51.66
CA LEU A 11 -25.85 11.63 -50.63
C LEU A 11 -26.56 11.51 -49.26
N LEU A 12 -26.60 10.29 -48.74
CA LEU A 12 -27.11 9.97 -47.42
C LEU A 12 -25.96 9.86 -46.40
N PRO A 13 -26.22 10.23 -45.13
CA PRO A 13 -25.23 10.12 -44.06
C PRO A 13 -24.81 8.65 -43.82
N PRO A 14 -23.61 8.43 -43.25
CA PRO A 14 -23.16 7.10 -42.85
C PRO A 14 -24.07 6.50 -41.76
N THR A 15 -24.29 5.17 -41.80
CA THR A 15 -25.18 4.45 -40.87
C THR A 15 -24.60 4.19 -39.48
N SER A 16 -23.30 4.39 -39.30
CA SER A 16 -22.64 4.30 -38.00
C SER A 16 -21.44 5.23 -38.06
N ASN A 17 -21.38 6.16 -37.10
CA ASN A 17 -20.28 7.07 -36.94
C ASN A 17 -19.25 6.41 -36.00
N PRO A 18 -18.05 6.02 -36.49
CA PRO A 18 -17.01 5.49 -35.62
C PRO A 18 -16.36 6.57 -34.75
N ARG A 19 -16.53 7.88 -35.06
CA ARG A 19 -16.04 8.98 -34.20
C ARG A 19 -17.13 9.45 -33.26
N LYS A 20 -17.02 9.12 -31.97
CA LYS A 20 -17.94 9.66 -30.93
C LYS A 20 -17.75 11.16 -30.69
N ARG A 21 -16.58 11.72 -31.02
CA ARG A 21 -16.27 13.17 -30.94
C ARG A 21 -15.89 13.71 -32.32
N ILE A 22 -16.61 14.72 -32.79
CA ILE A 22 -16.23 15.51 -33.98
C ILE A 22 -16.06 16.94 -33.52
N ASP A 23 -14.85 17.47 -33.65
CA ASP A 23 -14.54 18.85 -33.32
C ASP A 23 -15.29 19.82 -34.27
N PRO A 24 -16.19 20.69 -33.75
CA PRO A 24 -16.91 21.68 -34.55
C PRO A 24 -15.98 22.66 -35.28
N ALA A 25 -14.88 23.08 -34.66
CA ALA A 25 -13.94 24.03 -35.26
C ALA A 25 -13.25 23.42 -36.49
N GLY A 26 -12.83 22.16 -36.38
CA GLY A 26 -12.27 21.38 -37.49
C GLY A 26 -13.26 21.08 -38.64
N ILE A 27 -14.58 21.23 -38.44
CA ILE A 27 -15.58 21.18 -39.52
C ILE A 27 -15.73 22.54 -40.21
N GLU A 28 -15.69 23.64 -39.46
CA GLU A 28 -15.73 24.99 -40.03
C GLU A 28 -14.52 25.28 -40.91
N GLY A 29 -13.32 24.93 -40.45
CA GLY A 29 -12.11 25.08 -41.26
C GLY A 29 -12.19 24.28 -42.57
N LEU A 30 -12.71 23.05 -42.50
CA LEU A 30 -12.91 22.20 -43.67
C LEU A 30 -13.99 22.74 -44.62
N ALA A 31 -15.08 23.31 -44.09
CA ALA A 31 -16.10 23.99 -44.89
C ALA A 31 -15.51 25.21 -45.63
N SER A 32 -14.68 26.00 -44.96
CA SER A 32 -13.98 27.13 -45.60
C SER A 32 -13.03 26.69 -46.71
N SER A 33 -12.29 25.59 -46.50
CA SER A 33 -11.44 25.01 -47.54
C SER A 33 -12.26 24.46 -48.71
N ILE A 34 -13.35 23.72 -48.46
CA ILE A 34 -14.22 23.20 -49.53
C ILE A 34 -14.88 24.33 -50.34
N ARG A 35 -15.22 25.45 -49.71
CA ARG A 35 -15.73 26.63 -50.42
C ARG A 35 -14.68 27.24 -51.34
N THR A 36 -13.40 27.20 -50.96
CA THR A 36 -12.32 27.85 -51.71
C THR A 36 -11.78 26.95 -52.82
N ASP A 37 -11.48 25.70 -52.48
CA ASP A 37 -10.72 24.76 -53.33
C ASP A 37 -11.58 23.60 -53.85
N GLY A 38 -12.85 23.53 -53.45
CA GLY A 38 -13.71 22.40 -53.72
C GLY A 38 -13.34 21.17 -52.89
N VAL A 39 -13.96 20.03 -53.22
CA VAL A 39 -13.69 18.76 -52.55
C VAL A 39 -12.47 18.11 -53.19
N LEU A 40 -11.29 18.33 -52.60
CA LEU A 40 -10.00 17.86 -53.15
C LEU A 40 -9.83 16.34 -53.08
N GLN A 41 -10.44 15.68 -52.08
CA GLN A 41 -10.45 14.22 -51.96
C GLN A 41 -11.87 13.68 -52.08
N ASN A 42 -12.04 12.65 -52.91
CA ASN A 42 -13.33 12.02 -53.20
C ASN A 42 -13.92 11.33 -51.96
N LEU A 43 -15.24 11.42 -51.75
CA LEU A 43 -15.93 10.60 -50.75
C LEU A 43 -16.12 9.19 -51.30
N VAL A 44 -15.96 8.15 -50.48
CA VAL A 44 -16.31 6.79 -50.91
C VAL A 44 -17.74 6.51 -50.54
N VAL A 45 -18.54 6.11 -51.52
CA VAL A 45 -19.97 5.88 -51.34
C VAL A 45 -20.39 4.50 -51.83
N ARG A 46 -21.41 3.95 -51.19
CA ARG A 46 -22.09 2.73 -51.63
C ARG A 46 -23.39 3.10 -52.33
N CYS A 47 -23.63 2.52 -53.50
CA CYS A 47 -24.88 2.67 -54.22
C CYS A 47 -26.04 1.94 -53.51
N LEU A 48 -27.21 2.60 -53.41
CA LEU A 48 -28.47 2.06 -52.91
C LEU A 48 -29.50 1.98 -54.04
N LYS A 49 -30.66 1.36 -53.79
CA LYS A 49 -31.77 1.36 -54.74
C LYS A 49 -32.28 2.81 -54.95
N GLY A 50 -32.50 3.19 -56.22
CA GLY A 50 -33.09 4.47 -56.61
C GLY A 50 -32.11 5.66 -56.65
N ASP A 51 -30.92 5.47 -57.24
CA ASP A 51 -29.91 6.52 -57.47
C ASP A 51 -29.51 7.34 -56.23
N ARG A 52 -29.56 6.69 -55.05
CA ARG A 52 -29.05 7.27 -53.80
C ARG A 52 -27.76 6.59 -53.39
N PHE A 53 -26.88 7.37 -52.79
CA PHE A 53 -25.56 6.93 -52.40
C PHE A 53 -25.36 7.18 -50.92
N ARG A 54 -24.86 6.18 -50.20
CA ARG A 54 -24.56 6.31 -48.77
C ARG A 54 -23.06 6.49 -48.58
N VAL A 55 -22.68 7.51 -47.83
CA VAL A 55 -21.28 7.75 -47.47
C VAL A 55 -20.76 6.58 -46.63
N VAL A 56 -19.63 6.02 -47.05
CA VAL A 56 -18.88 4.96 -46.36
C VAL A 56 -17.65 5.57 -45.69
N THR A 57 -16.89 6.41 -46.41
CA THR A 57 -15.78 7.19 -45.86
C THR A 57 -15.87 8.65 -46.29
N GLY A 58 -15.33 9.57 -45.46
CA GLY A 58 -15.38 11.02 -45.70
C GLY A 58 -16.49 11.75 -44.95
N GLU A 59 -16.90 11.27 -43.77
CA GLU A 59 -17.98 11.88 -42.97
C GLU A 59 -17.75 13.37 -42.66
N ARG A 60 -16.52 13.79 -42.30
CA ARG A 60 -16.20 15.21 -42.06
C ARG A 60 -16.45 16.09 -43.29
N ARG A 61 -16.09 15.59 -44.49
CA ARG A 61 -16.34 16.28 -45.77
C ARG A 61 -17.84 16.35 -46.06
N TYR A 62 -18.58 15.27 -45.82
CA TYR A 62 -20.05 15.29 -45.95
C TYR A 62 -20.70 16.30 -45.00
N ARG A 63 -20.27 16.37 -43.73
CA ARG A 63 -20.79 17.34 -42.76
C ARG A 63 -20.43 18.77 -43.12
N ALA A 64 -19.20 19.02 -43.58
CA ALA A 64 -18.79 20.33 -44.08
C ALA A 64 -19.63 20.77 -45.30
N LEU A 65 -19.91 19.87 -46.25
CA LEU A 65 -20.82 20.13 -47.37
C LEU A 65 -22.26 20.43 -46.90
N LYS A 66 -22.78 19.66 -45.93
CA LYS A 66 -24.09 19.93 -45.33
C LYS A 66 -24.15 21.25 -44.56
N LEU A 67 -23.05 21.66 -43.94
CA LEU A 67 -22.95 22.97 -43.28
C LEU A 67 -22.96 24.12 -44.29
N LEU A 68 -22.26 23.98 -45.42
CA LEU A 68 -22.32 24.95 -46.51
C LEU A 68 -23.72 25.03 -47.14
N GLU A 69 -24.40 23.89 -47.32
CA GLU A 69 -25.77 23.82 -47.82
C GLU A 69 -26.75 24.51 -46.85
N SER A 70 -26.63 24.27 -45.55
CA SER A 70 -27.52 24.89 -44.56
C SER A 70 -27.30 26.40 -44.41
N ARG A 71 -26.09 26.89 -44.70
CA ARG A 71 -25.76 28.32 -44.78
C ARG A 71 -26.17 28.97 -46.10
N GLY A 72 -26.66 28.19 -47.07
CA GLY A 72 -27.02 28.67 -48.40
C GLY A 72 -25.83 29.02 -49.29
N GLU A 73 -24.62 28.62 -48.90
CA GLU A 73 -23.38 28.89 -49.65
C GLU A 73 -23.25 27.95 -50.86
N ILE A 74 -23.85 26.76 -50.80
CA ILE A 74 -23.96 25.80 -51.92
C ILE A 74 -25.39 25.27 -52.05
N GLY A 75 -25.81 24.90 -53.26
CA GLY A 75 -27.11 24.29 -53.53
C GLY A 75 -27.14 22.77 -53.31
N ALA A 76 -28.34 22.20 -53.17
CA ALA A 76 -28.55 20.76 -53.02
C ALA A 76 -28.15 19.94 -54.28
N ASP A 77 -27.98 20.61 -55.42
CA ASP A 77 -27.51 20.10 -56.69
C ASP A 77 -25.98 20.17 -56.86
N TYR A 78 -25.27 20.72 -55.87
CA TYR A 78 -23.81 20.80 -55.87
C TYR A 78 -23.17 19.43 -56.14
N ARG A 79 -22.26 19.40 -57.11
CA ARG A 79 -21.62 18.17 -57.60
C ARG A 79 -20.46 17.79 -56.70
N VAL A 80 -20.63 16.69 -55.99
CA VAL A 80 -19.62 16.15 -55.08
C VAL A 80 -18.87 15.02 -55.79
N PRO A 81 -17.54 15.07 -55.84
CA PRO A 81 -16.75 13.98 -56.40
C PRO A 81 -16.76 12.79 -55.44
N VAL A 82 -17.23 11.65 -55.94
CA VAL A 82 -17.36 10.42 -55.17
C VAL A 82 -16.78 9.23 -55.91
N GLU A 83 -16.26 8.27 -55.16
CA GLU A 83 -15.93 6.95 -55.66
C GLU A 83 -17.07 5.99 -55.32
N VAL A 84 -17.70 5.42 -56.36
CA VAL A 84 -18.84 4.52 -56.18
C VAL A 84 -18.37 3.07 -56.06
N ARG A 85 -18.73 2.43 -54.95
CA ARG A 85 -18.55 0.98 -54.71
C ARG A 85 -19.88 0.26 -54.91
N HIS A 86 -19.95 -0.54 -55.98
CA HIS A 86 -21.09 -1.40 -56.29
C HIS A 86 -21.03 -2.72 -55.50
N GLY A 87 -22.19 -3.29 -55.14
CA GLY A 87 -22.29 -4.63 -54.54
C GLY A 87 -21.82 -4.76 -53.08
N LEU A 88 -21.35 -3.67 -52.44
CA LEU A 88 -20.88 -3.68 -51.06
C LEU A 88 -22.02 -4.01 -50.10
N LYS A 89 -21.93 -5.04 -49.24
CA LYS A 89 -22.96 -5.32 -48.20
C LYS A 89 -22.83 -4.33 -47.03
N PRO A 90 -23.87 -4.15 -46.19
CA PRO A 90 -23.79 -3.19 -45.07
C PRO A 90 -22.69 -3.55 -44.06
N ALA A 91 -22.40 -4.85 -43.88
CA ALA A 91 -21.31 -5.33 -43.04
C ALA A 91 -19.94 -4.94 -43.61
N ASP A 92 -19.73 -5.14 -44.91
CA ASP A 92 -18.49 -4.77 -45.61
C ASP A 92 -18.25 -3.25 -45.58
N ALA A 93 -19.31 -2.45 -45.70
CA ALA A 93 -19.23 -1.00 -45.59
C ALA A 93 -18.73 -0.53 -44.22
N ARG A 94 -19.27 -1.11 -43.13
CA ARG A 94 -18.81 -0.80 -41.77
C ARG A 94 -17.37 -1.26 -41.54
N ARG A 95 -17.01 -2.43 -42.07
CA ARG A 95 -15.65 -2.97 -41.99
C ARG A 95 -14.64 -2.04 -42.67
N ILE A 96 -14.93 -1.60 -43.90
CA ILE A 96 -14.07 -0.66 -44.66
C ILE A 96 -13.96 0.69 -43.93
N ALA A 97 -15.05 1.21 -43.37
CA ALA A 97 -15.03 2.46 -42.61
C ALA A 97 -14.17 2.35 -41.34
N LEU A 98 -14.19 1.19 -40.66
CA LEU A 98 -13.36 0.96 -39.48
C LEU A 98 -11.87 0.82 -39.85
N VAL A 99 -11.55 0.04 -40.89
CA VAL A 99 -10.17 -0.13 -41.37
C VAL A 99 -9.56 1.20 -41.81
N GLU A 100 -10.32 2.02 -42.54
CA GLU A 100 -9.87 3.36 -42.94
C GLU A 100 -9.65 4.28 -41.75
N ASN A 101 -10.43 4.13 -40.68
CA ASN A 101 -10.24 4.89 -39.46
C ASN A 101 -8.96 4.44 -38.74
N VAL A 102 -8.76 3.13 -38.55
CA VAL A 102 -7.56 2.56 -37.91
C VAL A 102 -6.28 2.89 -38.68
N GLN A 103 -6.34 3.04 -40.00
CA GLN A 103 -5.19 3.46 -40.82
C GLN A 103 -4.87 4.97 -40.75
N ARG A 104 -5.63 5.78 -40.00
CA ARG A 104 -5.29 7.20 -39.76
C ARG A 104 -4.36 7.32 -38.57
N GLU A 105 -3.37 8.20 -38.68
CA GLU A 105 -2.33 8.45 -37.66
C GLU A 105 -2.85 9.04 -36.32
N ASP A 106 -4.16 9.31 -36.17
CA ASP A 106 -4.76 9.99 -35.00
C ASP A 106 -5.93 9.20 -34.35
N LEU A 107 -5.90 7.86 -34.30
CA LEU A 107 -6.90 7.13 -33.51
C LEU A 107 -6.48 7.00 -32.04
N ASP A 108 -7.42 7.31 -31.14
CA ASP A 108 -7.27 7.04 -29.71
C ASP A 108 -7.23 5.52 -29.47
N ALA A 109 -6.34 5.07 -28.58
CA ALA A 109 -6.11 3.65 -28.30
C ALA A 109 -7.38 2.91 -27.80
N ILE A 110 -8.31 3.61 -27.15
CA ILE A 110 -9.59 3.04 -26.71
C ILE A 110 -10.55 2.87 -27.89
N ASP A 111 -10.54 3.78 -28.86
CA ASP A 111 -11.37 3.67 -30.06
C ASP A 111 -10.89 2.53 -30.97
N GLU A 112 -9.57 2.27 -31.03
CA GLU A 112 -9.00 1.08 -31.67
C GLU A 112 -9.48 -0.19 -30.96
N ALA A 113 -9.40 -0.22 -29.63
CA ALA A 113 -9.82 -1.35 -28.79
C ALA A 113 -11.31 -1.72 -29.01
N ASP A 114 -12.20 -0.72 -28.91
CA ASP A 114 -13.64 -0.88 -29.14
C ASP A 114 -13.92 -1.32 -30.59
N GLY A 115 -13.15 -0.81 -31.56
CA GLY A 115 -13.22 -1.18 -32.97
C GLY A 115 -12.86 -2.64 -33.22
N PHE A 116 -11.75 -3.10 -32.66
CA PHE A 116 -11.29 -4.49 -32.78
C PHE A 116 -12.28 -5.44 -32.11
N ALA A 117 -12.78 -5.10 -30.92
CA ALA A 117 -13.77 -5.90 -30.20
C ALA A 117 -15.06 -6.07 -31.03
N ALA A 118 -15.51 -5.01 -31.71
CA ALA A 118 -16.70 -5.04 -32.58
C ALA A 118 -16.51 -5.89 -33.86
N LEU A 119 -15.28 -6.09 -34.33
CA LEU A 119 -14.97 -7.01 -35.44
C LEU A 119 -15.01 -8.46 -34.97
N LEU A 120 -14.41 -8.76 -33.82
CA LEU A 120 -14.40 -10.10 -33.21
C LEU A 120 -15.81 -10.58 -32.85
N GLN A 121 -16.66 -9.72 -32.27
CA GLN A 121 -18.06 -10.05 -31.99
C GLN A 121 -18.86 -10.44 -33.25
N LYS A 122 -18.41 -10.02 -34.44
CA LYS A 122 -19.05 -10.35 -35.72
C LYS A 122 -18.42 -11.56 -36.42
N GLY A 123 -17.53 -12.27 -35.74
CA GLY A 123 -16.91 -13.51 -36.21
C GLY A 123 -15.60 -13.33 -36.99
N ALA A 124 -14.97 -12.15 -36.96
CA ALA A 124 -13.61 -12.02 -37.49
C ALA A 124 -12.60 -12.69 -36.54
N THR A 125 -11.57 -13.34 -37.10
CA THR A 125 -10.48 -13.89 -36.29
C THR A 125 -9.44 -12.81 -35.95
N LEU A 126 -8.58 -13.07 -34.95
CA LEU A 126 -7.47 -12.16 -34.61
C LEU A 126 -6.54 -11.92 -35.81
N ASP A 127 -6.26 -12.98 -36.57
CA ASP A 127 -5.42 -12.93 -37.76
C ASP A 127 -6.07 -12.10 -38.87
N ASP A 128 -7.40 -12.20 -39.03
CA ASP A 128 -8.15 -11.36 -39.97
C ASP A 128 -8.05 -9.88 -39.60
N VAL A 129 -8.11 -9.54 -38.32
CA VAL A 129 -8.01 -8.15 -37.84
C VAL A 129 -6.59 -7.63 -38.07
N ALA A 130 -5.55 -8.40 -37.70
CA ALA A 130 -4.15 -8.03 -37.90
C ALA A 130 -3.81 -7.82 -39.39
N ALA A 131 -4.21 -8.75 -40.25
CA ALA A 131 -4.00 -8.64 -41.70
C ALA A 131 -4.70 -7.42 -42.31
N GLN A 132 -5.83 -6.99 -41.76
CA GLN A 132 -6.61 -5.86 -42.26
C GLN A 132 -6.12 -4.51 -41.74
N THR A 133 -5.60 -4.44 -40.52
CA THR A 133 -5.11 -3.20 -39.90
C THR A 133 -3.63 -2.93 -40.18
N GLY A 134 -2.87 -3.97 -40.56
CA GLY A 134 -1.42 -3.89 -40.74
C GLY A 134 -0.64 -3.93 -39.42
N LEU A 135 -1.32 -4.18 -38.30
CA LEU A 135 -0.72 -4.32 -36.97
C LEU A 135 -0.33 -5.78 -36.70
N SER A 136 0.65 -6.00 -35.83
CA SER A 136 0.97 -7.34 -35.38
C SER A 136 -0.19 -7.94 -34.58
N THR A 137 -0.36 -9.27 -34.62
CA THR A 137 -1.38 -9.97 -33.82
C THR A 137 -1.20 -9.70 -32.31
N THR A 138 0.03 -9.51 -31.85
CA THR A 138 0.35 -9.08 -30.49
C THR A 138 -0.17 -7.68 -30.18
N THR A 139 0.01 -6.72 -31.10
CA THR A 139 -0.51 -5.35 -30.96
C THR A 139 -2.04 -5.34 -30.92
N VAL A 140 -2.69 -6.15 -31.76
CA VAL A 140 -4.16 -6.30 -31.76
C VAL A 140 -4.66 -6.87 -30.43
N LYS A 141 -4.00 -7.91 -29.88
CA LYS A 141 -4.33 -8.47 -28.57
C LYS A 141 -4.17 -7.44 -27.44
N ARG A 142 -3.07 -6.68 -27.44
CA ARG A 142 -2.81 -5.60 -26.46
C ARG A 142 -3.90 -4.53 -26.48
N ARG A 143 -4.32 -4.09 -27.67
CA ARG A 143 -5.43 -3.14 -27.82
C ARG A 143 -6.76 -3.73 -27.37
N LEU A 144 -7.03 -5.00 -27.66
CA LEU A 144 -8.25 -5.66 -27.21
C LEU A 144 -8.38 -5.77 -25.69
N ALA A 145 -7.27 -5.92 -24.96
CA ALA A 145 -7.31 -5.96 -23.50
C ALA A 145 -7.88 -4.65 -22.90
N LEU A 146 -7.58 -3.50 -23.52
CA LEU A 146 -8.13 -2.19 -23.12
C LEU A 146 -9.66 -2.11 -23.30
N ALA A 147 -10.25 -2.93 -24.17
CA ALA A 147 -11.70 -2.99 -24.32
C ALA A 147 -12.41 -3.53 -23.07
N GLY A 148 -11.68 -4.24 -22.19
CA GLY A 148 -12.19 -4.78 -20.92
C GLY A 148 -12.16 -3.80 -19.73
N LEU A 149 -11.55 -2.62 -19.89
CA LEU A 149 -11.51 -1.58 -18.86
C LEU A 149 -12.92 -1.07 -18.48
N CYS A 150 -13.07 -0.62 -17.23
CA CYS A 150 -14.30 0.05 -16.77
C CYS A 150 -14.56 1.35 -17.55
N ALA A 151 -15.79 1.86 -17.48
CA ALA A 151 -16.21 3.01 -18.28
C ALA A 151 -15.41 4.27 -17.92
N GLU A 152 -15.10 4.41 -16.63
CA GLU A 152 -14.33 5.48 -16.01
C GLU A 152 -12.88 5.45 -16.50
N ALA A 153 -12.22 4.29 -16.48
CA ALA A 153 -10.86 4.11 -17.01
C ALA A 153 -10.79 4.45 -18.50
N LYS A 154 -11.76 3.99 -19.30
CA LYS A 154 -11.84 4.32 -20.72
C LYS A 154 -12.02 5.81 -20.97
N GLN A 155 -12.75 6.51 -20.11
CA GLN A 155 -12.96 7.95 -20.21
C GLN A 155 -11.69 8.72 -19.84
N ALA A 156 -11.03 8.32 -18.75
CA ALA A 156 -9.78 8.91 -18.29
C ALA A 156 -8.67 8.86 -19.37
N VAL A 157 -8.54 7.73 -20.09
CA VAL A 157 -7.60 7.62 -21.22
C VAL A 157 -7.96 8.60 -22.34
N ARG A 158 -9.24 8.69 -22.72
CA ARG A 158 -9.70 9.58 -23.80
C ARG A 158 -9.51 11.06 -23.48
N GLU A 159 -9.56 11.42 -22.20
CA GLU A 159 -9.33 12.78 -21.71
C GLU A 159 -7.84 13.10 -21.51
N GLY A 160 -6.99 12.08 -21.59
CA GLY A 160 -5.55 12.20 -21.36
C GLY A 160 -5.18 12.35 -19.88
N SER A 161 -6.11 12.10 -18.94
CA SER A 161 -5.83 12.15 -17.51
C SER A 161 -4.97 10.97 -17.05
N ILE A 162 -5.05 9.83 -17.75
CA ILE A 162 -4.12 8.71 -17.57
C ILE A 162 -3.46 8.33 -18.90
N GLY A 163 -2.17 8.01 -18.84
CA GLY A 163 -1.41 7.53 -19.99
C GLY A 163 -1.73 6.07 -20.33
N LEU A 164 -1.38 5.66 -21.56
CA LEU A 164 -1.61 4.30 -22.04
C LEU A 164 -0.96 3.23 -21.15
N GLY A 165 0.22 3.48 -20.58
CA GLY A 165 0.90 2.52 -19.69
C GLY A 165 0.10 2.21 -18.41
N ILE A 166 -0.53 3.23 -17.81
CA ILE A 166 -1.42 3.06 -16.65
C ILE A 166 -2.67 2.28 -17.07
N ALA A 167 -3.25 2.61 -18.23
CA ALA A 167 -4.41 1.90 -18.75
C ALA A 167 -4.12 0.42 -19.01
N GLU A 168 -2.93 0.08 -19.49
CA GLU A 168 -2.47 -1.31 -19.64
C GLU A 168 -2.34 -2.01 -18.29
N ALA A 169 -1.73 -1.37 -17.29
CA ALA A 169 -1.60 -1.93 -15.94
C ALA A 169 -2.97 -2.17 -15.26
N LEU A 170 -3.93 -1.27 -15.44
CA LEU A 170 -5.29 -1.39 -14.90
C LEU A 170 -6.04 -2.63 -15.41
N THR A 171 -5.64 -3.21 -16.54
CA THR A 171 -6.28 -4.44 -17.06
C THR A 171 -6.10 -5.66 -16.15
N LEU A 172 -5.15 -5.61 -15.20
CA LEU A 172 -4.90 -6.66 -14.21
C LEU A 172 -5.91 -6.64 -13.06
N GLY A 173 -6.58 -5.51 -12.85
CA GLY A 173 -7.52 -5.30 -11.76
C GLY A 173 -8.96 -5.60 -12.16
N THR A 174 -9.78 -5.97 -11.19
CA THR A 174 -11.24 -5.94 -11.32
C THR A 174 -11.75 -4.52 -11.57
N HIS A 175 -12.96 -4.34 -12.09
CA HIS A 175 -13.53 -3.00 -12.28
C HIS A 175 -13.59 -2.18 -10.99
N GLU A 176 -13.74 -2.83 -9.83
CA GLU A 176 -13.72 -2.14 -8.54
C GLU A 176 -12.31 -1.64 -8.18
N GLN A 177 -11.29 -2.47 -8.35
CA GLN A 177 -9.90 -2.07 -8.16
C GLN A 177 -9.49 -0.96 -9.14
N GLN A 178 -9.97 -1.04 -10.39
CA GLN A 178 -9.75 0.02 -11.38
C GLN A 178 -10.36 1.34 -10.91
N ARG A 179 -11.62 1.35 -10.46
CA ARG A 179 -12.26 2.57 -9.93
C ARG A 179 -11.54 3.13 -8.72
N ARG A 180 -11.08 2.27 -7.81
CA ARG A 180 -10.33 2.69 -6.62
C ARG A 180 -9.01 3.38 -7.01
N ILE A 181 -8.24 2.79 -7.91
CA ILE A 181 -6.99 3.39 -8.39
C ILE A 181 -7.25 4.70 -9.15
N LEU A 182 -8.36 4.78 -9.91
CA LEU A 182 -8.75 6.03 -10.57
C LEU A 182 -9.15 7.12 -9.56
N ALA A 183 -9.89 6.77 -8.51
CA ALA A 183 -10.24 7.70 -7.43
C ALA A 183 -8.97 8.23 -6.73
N ASP A 184 -8.02 7.34 -6.43
CA ASP A 184 -6.71 7.71 -5.89
C ASP A 184 -5.96 8.70 -6.83
N ILE A 185 -6.01 8.48 -8.15
CA ILE A 185 -5.41 9.40 -9.15
C ILE A 185 -6.14 10.75 -9.18
N GLU A 186 -7.47 10.74 -9.12
CA GLU A 186 -8.30 11.95 -9.06
C GLU A 186 -8.03 12.77 -7.78
N ASP A 187 -7.76 12.08 -6.66
CA ASP A 187 -7.36 12.66 -5.37
C ASP A 187 -5.89 13.14 -5.36
N GLY A 188 -5.21 13.11 -6.51
CA GLY A 188 -3.87 13.67 -6.70
C GLY A 188 -2.73 12.72 -6.37
N ILE A 189 -3.01 11.42 -6.20
CA ILE A 189 -1.96 10.41 -6.04
C ILE A 189 -1.35 10.13 -7.42
N TRP A 190 -0.05 10.37 -7.53
CA TRP A 190 0.69 10.03 -8.74
C TRP A 190 1.09 8.55 -8.71
N PHE A 191 0.69 7.81 -9.73
CA PHE A 191 1.16 6.46 -9.99
C PHE A 191 1.81 6.40 -11.37
N ASP A 192 2.88 5.64 -11.49
CA ASP A 192 3.31 5.11 -12.78
C ASP A 192 2.69 3.72 -13.06
N ALA A 193 3.01 3.14 -14.22
CA ALA A 193 2.46 1.84 -14.59
C ALA A 193 2.96 0.70 -13.69
N ASP A 194 4.16 0.82 -13.13
CA ASP A 194 4.74 -0.19 -12.24
C ASP A 194 4.15 -0.10 -10.84
N ASP A 195 3.83 1.10 -10.34
CA ASP A 195 3.08 1.31 -9.10
C ASP A 195 1.68 0.68 -9.17
N VAL A 196 0.98 0.86 -10.29
CA VAL A 196 -0.34 0.27 -10.52
C VAL A 196 -0.23 -1.24 -10.59
N ARG A 197 0.78 -1.79 -11.29
CA ARG A 197 1.04 -3.23 -11.30
C ARG A 197 1.33 -3.74 -9.89
N ALA A 198 2.24 -3.11 -9.15
CA ALA A 198 2.60 -3.48 -7.80
C ALA A 198 1.36 -3.49 -6.89
N ARG A 199 0.55 -2.44 -6.87
CA ARG A 199 -0.70 -2.41 -6.08
C ARG A 199 -1.71 -3.49 -6.46
N LEU A 200 -1.76 -3.88 -7.74
CA LEU A 200 -2.67 -4.93 -8.21
C LEU A 200 -2.10 -6.36 -8.03
N ILE A 201 -0.79 -6.49 -7.87
CA ILE A 201 -0.04 -7.77 -7.86
C ILE A 201 0.56 -8.10 -6.49
N GLU A 202 0.87 -7.14 -5.61
CA GLU A 202 1.63 -7.33 -4.35
C GLU A 202 1.02 -8.38 -3.41
N GLU A 203 -0.27 -8.66 -3.52
CA GLU A 203 -0.97 -9.67 -2.72
C GLU A 203 -1.19 -11.01 -3.46
N LYS A 204 -0.82 -11.14 -4.74
CA LYS A 204 -1.16 -12.31 -5.57
C LYS A 204 0.05 -13.22 -5.86
N PRO A 205 0.02 -14.50 -5.42
CA PRO A 205 1.08 -15.45 -5.73
C PRO A 205 1.14 -15.82 -7.22
N SER A 206 2.34 -15.90 -7.79
CA SER A 206 2.56 -16.35 -9.17
C SER A 206 2.27 -17.84 -9.35
N VAL A 207 1.63 -18.20 -10.48
CA VAL A 207 1.38 -19.58 -10.93
C VAL A 207 2.68 -20.37 -11.08
N ALA A 208 3.77 -19.73 -11.49
CA ALA A 208 5.08 -20.36 -11.62
C ALA A 208 5.65 -20.89 -10.29
N MET A 209 5.15 -20.39 -9.14
CA MET A 209 5.59 -20.86 -7.83
C MET A 209 4.86 -22.11 -7.35
N ALA A 210 3.73 -22.50 -7.97
CA ALA A 210 2.93 -23.62 -7.51
C ALA A 210 3.69 -24.95 -7.62
N VAL A 211 3.81 -25.68 -6.51
CA VAL A 211 4.33 -27.06 -6.49
C VAL A 211 3.21 -28.10 -6.40
N PHE A 212 1.96 -27.66 -6.46
CA PHE A 212 0.77 -28.50 -6.53
C PHE A 212 0.20 -28.56 -7.96
N PRO A 213 -0.51 -29.64 -8.34
CA PRO A 213 -1.23 -29.71 -9.60
C PRO A 213 -2.32 -28.62 -9.68
N LEU A 214 -2.32 -27.82 -10.74
CA LEU A 214 -3.22 -26.66 -10.89
C LEU A 214 -4.70 -27.04 -10.85
N GLU A 215 -5.05 -28.30 -11.15
CA GLU A 215 -6.41 -28.84 -11.07
C GLU A 215 -6.96 -28.88 -9.64
N ARG A 216 -6.09 -28.78 -8.62
CA ARG A 216 -6.50 -28.70 -7.21
C ARG A 216 -6.93 -27.29 -6.79
N TYR A 217 -6.61 -26.27 -7.58
CA TYR A 217 -7.02 -24.89 -7.32
C TYR A 217 -8.37 -24.62 -7.97
N SER A 218 -9.33 -24.13 -7.18
CA SER A 218 -10.70 -23.89 -7.65
C SER A 218 -11.01 -22.42 -7.93
N GLY A 219 -10.12 -21.51 -7.55
CA GLY A 219 -10.24 -20.08 -7.82
C GLY A 219 -9.91 -19.72 -9.27
N THR A 220 -9.87 -18.41 -9.55
CA THR A 220 -9.47 -17.88 -10.86
C THR A 220 -7.99 -17.49 -10.86
N VAL A 221 -7.42 -17.36 -12.06
CA VAL A 221 -6.06 -16.86 -12.27
C VAL A 221 -6.11 -15.64 -13.19
N THR A 222 -5.29 -14.64 -12.89
CA THR A 222 -5.14 -13.42 -13.69
C THR A 222 -3.79 -13.43 -14.38
N ALA A 223 -3.78 -13.30 -15.71
CA ALA A 223 -2.54 -13.21 -16.49
C ALA A 223 -2.24 -11.76 -16.87
N ASP A 224 -1.00 -11.32 -16.64
CA ASP A 224 -0.52 -10.06 -17.21
C ASP A 224 -0.21 -10.23 -18.69
N LEU A 225 -1.08 -9.67 -19.52
CA LEU A 225 -1.01 -9.73 -20.99
C LEU A 225 0.08 -8.82 -21.58
N PHE A 226 0.71 -7.98 -20.76
CA PHE A 226 1.67 -6.95 -21.17
C PHE A 226 3.10 -7.20 -20.67
N ALA A 227 3.30 -8.08 -19.70
CA ALA A 227 4.61 -8.56 -19.27
C ALA A 227 5.24 -9.58 -20.26
N GLU A 228 6.54 -9.84 -20.13
CA GLU A 228 7.17 -10.96 -20.84
C GLU A 228 6.61 -12.30 -20.34
N ALA A 229 6.54 -13.28 -21.25
CA ALA A 229 5.77 -14.51 -21.08
C ALA A 229 6.05 -15.21 -19.73
N GLU A 230 4.96 -15.50 -18.99
CA GLU A 230 4.83 -16.29 -17.74
C GLU A 230 4.34 -15.55 -16.46
N ALA A 231 3.97 -14.28 -16.53
CA ALA A 231 3.36 -13.57 -15.39
C ALA A 231 1.85 -13.87 -15.23
N THR A 232 1.51 -15.09 -14.79
CA THR A 232 0.14 -15.46 -14.36
C THR A 232 0.10 -15.58 -12.83
N TYR A 233 -0.97 -15.11 -12.21
CA TYR A 233 -1.13 -15.01 -10.76
C TYR A 233 -2.43 -15.68 -10.28
N PHE A 234 -2.41 -16.28 -9.09
CA PHE A 234 -3.60 -16.78 -8.41
C PHE A 234 -4.40 -15.62 -7.80
N ASP A 235 -5.72 -15.61 -8.00
CA ASP A 235 -6.59 -14.59 -7.41
C ASP A 235 -6.93 -14.86 -5.94
N ASP A 236 -6.84 -16.11 -5.48
CA ASP A 236 -7.05 -16.53 -4.10
C ASP A 236 -5.71 -16.98 -3.47
N ALA A 237 -5.07 -16.02 -2.79
CA ALA A 237 -3.79 -16.25 -2.12
C ALA A 237 -3.91 -17.26 -0.96
N GLU A 238 -5.02 -17.24 -0.22
CA GLU A 238 -5.22 -18.13 0.92
C GLU A 238 -5.32 -19.59 0.47
N GLN A 239 -6.12 -19.85 -0.59
CA GLN A 239 -6.22 -21.17 -1.20
C GLN A 239 -4.86 -21.61 -1.78
N PHE A 240 -4.14 -20.72 -2.47
CA PHE A 240 -2.80 -21.02 -2.96
C PHE A 240 -1.88 -21.47 -1.82
N HIS A 241 -1.79 -20.70 -0.72
CA HIS A 241 -0.90 -21.03 0.40
C HIS A 241 -1.30 -22.33 1.10
N ALA A 242 -2.61 -22.62 1.20
CA ALA A 242 -3.09 -23.88 1.75
C ALA A 242 -2.67 -25.09 0.89
N LEU A 243 -2.88 -25.02 -0.44
CA LEU A 243 -2.49 -26.07 -1.38
C LEU A 243 -0.97 -26.24 -1.45
N GLN A 244 -0.23 -25.13 -1.35
CA GLN A 244 1.23 -25.13 -1.34
C GLN A 244 1.78 -25.84 -0.09
N ARG A 245 1.24 -25.56 1.10
CA ARG A 245 1.59 -26.28 2.35
C ARG A 245 1.28 -27.76 2.24
N GLN A 246 0.10 -28.12 1.76
CA GLN A 246 -0.29 -29.52 1.57
C GLN A 246 0.66 -30.25 0.62
N ALA A 247 1.03 -29.63 -0.51
CA ALA A 247 1.97 -30.22 -1.45
C ALA A 247 3.38 -30.37 -0.86
N VAL A 248 3.83 -29.42 -0.03
CA VAL A 248 5.09 -29.53 0.72
C VAL A 248 5.04 -30.69 1.74
N GLU A 249 3.93 -30.89 2.44
CA GLU A 249 3.73 -32.02 3.36
C GLU A 249 3.75 -33.37 2.62
N GLU A 250 3.02 -33.48 1.51
CA GLU A 250 3.03 -34.67 0.64
C GLU A 250 4.44 -34.97 0.12
N MET A 251 5.14 -33.93 -0.32
CA MET A 251 6.52 -34.00 -0.82
C MET A 251 7.51 -34.41 0.28
N ALA A 252 7.35 -33.89 1.50
CA ALA A 252 8.17 -34.27 2.65
C ALA A 252 7.93 -35.74 3.05
N ALA A 253 6.68 -36.18 3.08
CA ALA A 253 6.30 -37.55 3.41
C ALA A 253 6.86 -38.56 2.40
N GLU A 254 6.83 -38.23 1.10
CA GLU A 254 7.39 -39.10 0.05
C GLU A 254 8.91 -39.23 0.20
N ARG A 255 9.61 -38.10 0.38
CA ARG A 255 11.08 -38.11 0.54
C ARG A 255 11.53 -38.77 1.84
N ALA A 256 10.71 -38.75 2.89
CA ALA A 256 11.01 -39.42 4.15
C ALA A 256 11.12 -40.96 4.01
N LYS A 257 10.60 -41.54 2.93
CA LYS A 257 10.72 -42.99 2.65
C LYS A 257 12.14 -43.41 2.25
N THR A 258 12.91 -42.51 1.65
CA THR A 258 14.22 -42.83 1.04
C THR A 258 15.37 -42.00 1.61
N ALA A 259 15.10 -40.79 2.09
CA ALA A 259 16.08 -39.88 2.66
C ALA A 259 16.46 -40.24 4.10
N ALA A 260 17.70 -39.96 4.51
CA ALA A 260 18.15 -40.19 5.88
C ALA A 260 17.40 -39.34 6.92
N PHE A 261 16.94 -38.16 6.53
CA PHE A 261 16.05 -37.28 7.28
C PHE A 261 15.33 -36.34 6.29
N VAL A 262 14.22 -35.76 6.72
CA VAL A 262 13.55 -34.65 6.02
C VAL A 262 13.29 -33.53 7.01
N ASP A 263 13.86 -32.35 6.75
CA ASP A 263 13.57 -31.14 7.52
C ASP A 263 12.74 -30.17 6.66
N VAL A 264 11.64 -29.68 7.22
CA VAL A 264 10.75 -28.71 6.58
C VAL A 264 10.82 -27.39 7.36
N PHE A 265 11.11 -26.30 6.66
CA PHE A 265 11.12 -24.95 7.20
C PHE A 265 9.99 -24.13 6.55
N ASP A 266 9.41 -23.22 7.33
CA ASP A 266 8.43 -22.22 6.86
C ASP A 266 8.95 -20.83 7.23
N THR A 267 10.00 -20.39 6.53
CA THR A 267 10.77 -19.18 6.88
C THR A 267 11.38 -18.51 5.65
N HIS A 268 11.83 -17.27 5.79
CA HIS A 268 12.53 -16.52 4.73
C HIS A 268 13.88 -17.15 4.30
N GLY A 269 14.42 -18.10 5.05
CA GLY A 269 15.66 -18.78 4.66
C GLY A 269 16.03 -19.93 5.59
N VAL A 270 16.77 -20.89 5.06
CA VAL A 270 17.23 -22.07 5.81
C VAL A 270 18.58 -21.78 6.49
N PRO A 271 18.79 -22.23 7.73
CA PRO A 271 20.11 -22.19 8.37
C PRO A 271 21.06 -23.21 7.73
N TRP A 272 21.56 -22.90 6.53
CA TRP A 272 22.37 -23.84 5.72
C TRP A 272 23.63 -24.34 6.42
N TRP A 273 24.16 -23.58 7.38
CA TRP A 273 25.31 -23.95 8.22
C TRP A 273 25.07 -25.17 9.13
N HIS A 274 23.82 -25.61 9.32
CA HIS A 274 23.49 -26.90 9.97
C HIS A 274 23.73 -28.11 9.06
N TYR A 275 23.92 -27.89 7.76
CA TYR A 275 23.96 -28.93 6.75
C TYR A 275 25.22 -28.82 5.90
N ARG A 276 25.80 -29.96 5.56
CA ARG A 276 26.82 -30.07 4.52
C ARG A 276 26.35 -31.02 3.43
N ALA A 277 26.94 -30.92 2.25
CA ALA A 277 26.74 -31.93 1.22
C ALA A 277 27.22 -33.31 1.71
N ALA A 278 26.43 -34.34 1.41
CA ALA A 278 26.78 -35.74 1.61
C ALA A 278 27.92 -36.12 0.67
N ARG A 279 28.94 -36.79 1.21
CA ARG A 279 30.05 -37.35 0.43
C ARG A 279 29.62 -38.65 -0.25
N ASP A 280 30.42 -39.13 -1.21
CA ASP A 280 30.13 -40.39 -1.89
C ASP A 280 30.09 -41.55 -0.88
N GLY A 281 28.96 -42.28 -0.88
CA GLY A 281 28.67 -43.36 0.08
C GLY A 281 27.94 -42.94 1.36
N GLU A 282 27.76 -41.65 1.65
CA GLU A 282 26.97 -41.19 2.80
C GLU A 282 25.47 -41.17 2.49
N SER A 283 24.65 -41.62 3.45
CA SER A 283 23.20 -41.48 3.37
C SER A 283 22.80 -40.04 3.65
N GLY A 284 22.28 -39.35 2.63
CA GLY A 284 21.86 -37.94 2.71
C GLY A 284 20.38 -37.78 3.03
N GLY A 285 20.05 -36.76 3.81
CA GLY A 285 18.71 -36.24 4.00
C GLY A 285 18.35 -35.14 3.01
N VAL A 286 17.12 -34.63 3.17
CA VAL A 286 16.54 -33.58 2.33
C VAL A 286 16.06 -32.43 3.21
N VAL A 287 16.27 -31.20 2.76
CA VAL A 287 15.72 -29.99 3.38
C VAL A 287 14.78 -29.32 2.39
N ILE A 288 13.58 -29.00 2.86
CA ILE A 288 12.54 -28.30 2.11
C ILE A 288 12.24 -26.99 2.84
N ASN A 289 12.24 -25.86 2.15
CA ASN A 289 11.83 -24.56 2.70
C ASN A 289 10.66 -24.01 1.91
N LEU A 290 9.56 -23.74 2.61
CA LEU A 290 8.47 -22.91 2.11
C LEU A 290 8.71 -21.49 2.62
N THR A 291 8.88 -20.54 1.72
CA THR A 291 9.00 -19.11 2.10
C THR A 291 7.62 -18.50 2.31
N PRO A 292 7.50 -17.39 3.07
CA PRO A 292 6.22 -16.68 3.21
C PRO A 292 5.62 -16.20 1.88
N ALA A 293 6.46 -15.94 0.87
CA ALA A 293 6.03 -15.61 -0.49
C ALA A 293 5.51 -16.83 -1.28
N GLY A 294 5.51 -18.03 -0.71
CA GLY A 294 5.04 -19.27 -1.33
C GLY A 294 6.08 -20.02 -2.16
N ARG A 295 7.30 -19.48 -2.33
CA ARG A 295 8.39 -20.18 -3.02
C ARG A 295 8.84 -21.40 -2.23
N VAL A 296 9.00 -22.54 -2.92
CA VAL A 296 9.51 -23.78 -2.35
C VAL A 296 10.93 -24.04 -2.82
N GLU A 297 11.86 -24.18 -1.88
CA GLU A 297 13.25 -24.57 -2.15
C GLU A 297 13.50 -25.97 -1.60
N VAL A 298 14.09 -26.84 -2.42
CA VAL A 298 14.45 -28.21 -2.02
C VAL A 298 15.94 -28.40 -2.23
N ARG A 299 16.63 -28.91 -1.20
CA ARG A 299 18.02 -29.38 -1.33
C ARG A 299 18.15 -30.80 -0.81
N GLU A 300 18.69 -31.67 -1.66
CA GLU A 300 18.88 -33.09 -1.37
C GLU A 300 20.35 -33.41 -1.11
N ARG A 301 20.61 -34.65 -0.66
CA ARG A 301 21.96 -35.15 -0.36
C ARG A 301 22.68 -34.32 0.71
N LEU A 302 21.97 -34.01 1.81
CA LEU A 302 22.53 -33.24 2.92
C LEU A 302 22.82 -34.14 4.12
N VAL A 303 23.88 -33.84 4.86
CA VAL A 303 24.18 -34.45 6.15
C VAL A 303 24.13 -33.35 7.20
N ARG A 304 23.43 -33.59 8.31
CA ARG A 304 23.46 -32.68 9.46
C ARG A 304 24.87 -32.68 10.04
N HIS A 305 25.41 -31.51 10.37
CA HIS A 305 26.64 -31.48 11.15
C HIS A 305 26.42 -32.21 12.48
N GLU A 306 27.17 -33.29 12.73
CA GLU A 306 27.13 -33.97 14.03
C GLU A 306 27.67 -33.02 15.10
N VAL A 307 26.78 -32.56 15.97
CA VAL A 307 27.19 -31.96 17.25
C VAL A 307 27.74 -33.11 18.09
N GLN A 308 29.05 -33.12 18.30
CA GLN A 308 29.70 -34.11 19.17
C GLN A 308 28.99 -34.11 20.54
N ARG A 309 28.55 -35.28 21.02
CA ARG A 309 27.86 -35.39 22.32
C ARG A 309 28.71 -34.93 23.51
N ALA A 310 30.04 -34.93 23.39
CA ALA A 310 30.94 -34.33 24.37
C ALA A 310 30.75 -32.82 24.46
N VAL A 311 30.54 -32.16 23.31
CA VAL A 311 30.22 -30.73 23.21
C VAL A 311 28.84 -30.44 23.81
N ALA A 312 27.86 -31.34 23.76
CA ALA A 312 26.56 -31.11 24.42
C ALA A 312 26.64 -31.05 25.97
N ALA A 313 27.63 -31.72 26.57
CA ALA A 313 27.89 -31.62 28.01
C ALA A 313 28.71 -30.37 28.36
N GLU A 314 29.74 -30.04 27.57
CA GLU A 314 30.54 -28.81 27.74
C GLU A 314 29.79 -27.53 27.36
N THR A 315 28.85 -27.59 26.40
CA THR A 315 28.06 -26.44 25.91
C THR A 315 26.87 -26.13 26.81
N ARG A 316 26.51 -27.04 27.73
CA ARG A 316 25.62 -26.71 28.86
C ARG A 316 26.26 -25.69 29.81
N GLU A 317 27.59 -25.61 29.81
CA GLU A 317 28.39 -24.67 30.61
C GLU A 317 29.08 -23.60 29.76
N SER A 318 28.86 -23.57 28.43
CA SER A 318 29.49 -22.59 27.53
C SER A 318 28.67 -21.28 27.44
N PRO A 319 29.29 -20.09 27.56
CA PRO A 319 28.61 -18.81 27.79
C PRO A 319 27.75 -18.29 26.63
N LEU A 320 27.83 -18.92 25.46
CA LEU A 320 27.19 -18.44 24.23
C LEU A 320 25.85 -19.11 23.93
N THR A 321 25.40 -20.06 24.75
CA THR A 321 23.99 -20.49 24.72
C THR A 321 23.15 -19.44 25.44
N VAL A 322 22.85 -18.33 24.76
CA VAL A 322 21.71 -17.51 25.15
C VAL A 322 20.49 -18.38 24.90
N ARG A 323 20.08 -19.10 25.95
CA ARG A 323 18.73 -19.64 26.10
C ARG A 323 17.82 -18.50 25.64
N ARG A 324 17.11 -18.65 24.52
CA ARG A 324 16.08 -17.66 24.15
C ARG A 324 15.08 -17.72 25.28
N GLU A 325 15.25 -16.81 26.22
CA GLU A 325 14.45 -16.74 27.43
C GLU A 325 13.01 -16.70 26.96
N ARG A 326 12.16 -17.55 27.54
CA ARG A 326 10.72 -17.38 27.31
C ARG A 326 10.44 -15.91 27.59
N SER A 327 9.97 -15.19 26.58
CA SER A 327 9.63 -13.77 26.73
C SER A 327 8.80 -13.64 27.99
N GLU A 328 9.31 -12.88 28.95
CA GLU A 328 8.71 -12.69 30.28
C GLU A 328 7.27 -12.14 30.17
N TYR A 329 6.95 -11.56 29.01
CA TYR A 329 5.68 -10.95 28.65
C TYR A 329 5.17 -11.55 27.32
N PRO A 330 3.85 -11.79 27.17
CA PRO A 330 3.23 -12.03 25.86
C PRO A 330 3.46 -10.86 24.89
N SER A 331 3.54 -11.14 23.58
CA SER A 331 3.82 -10.12 22.54
C SER A 331 2.85 -8.93 22.58
N TRP A 332 1.54 -9.17 22.73
CA TRP A 332 0.56 -8.08 22.85
C TRP A 332 0.83 -7.17 24.06
N LEU A 333 1.35 -7.72 25.17
CA LEU A 333 1.65 -6.98 26.39
C LEU A 333 2.96 -6.19 26.24
N VAL A 334 3.93 -6.72 25.49
CA VAL A 334 5.13 -5.97 25.09
C VAL A 334 4.74 -4.74 24.27
N ARG A 335 3.88 -4.92 23.26
CA ARG A 335 3.34 -3.84 22.43
C ARG A 335 2.63 -2.76 23.23
N HIS A 336 1.78 -3.18 24.17
CA HIS A 336 1.08 -2.27 25.07
C HIS A 336 2.03 -1.45 25.96
N MET A 337 3.03 -2.09 26.59
CA MET A 337 4.05 -1.41 27.39
C MET A 337 4.92 -0.44 26.57
N ALA A 338 5.36 -0.86 25.40
CA ALA A 338 6.16 -0.03 24.48
C ALA A 338 5.38 1.20 24.00
N ALA A 339 4.07 1.06 23.75
CA ALA A 339 3.19 2.17 23.39
C ALA A 339 3.06 3.18 24.54
N HIS A 340 2.87 2.73 25.79
CA HIS A 340 2.87 3.62 26.95
C HIS A 340 4.19 4.40 27.10
N LYS A 341 5.34 3.72 26.96
CA LYS A 341 6.65 4.38 26.99
C LYS A 341 6.76 5.44 25.90
N THR A 342 6.33 5.11 24.68
CA THR A 342 6.35 6.04 23.54
C THR A 342 5.54 7.29 23.84
N LEU A 343 4.30 7.13 24.30
CA LEU A 343 3.42 8.26 24.61
C LEU A 343 3.97 9.15 25.74
N ALA A 344 4.58 8.56 26.76
CA ALA A 344 5.23 9.33 27.83
C ALA A 344 6.35 10.23 27.30
N VAL A 345 7.22 9.68 26.44
CA VAL A 345 8.30 10.44 25.80
C VAL A 345 7.75 11.52 24.86
N GLN A 346 6.74 11.19 24.04
CA GLN A 346 6.08 12.17 23.18
C GLN A 346 5.49 13.33 23.99
N THR A 347 4.84 13.02 25.12
CA THR A 347 4.29 14.04 26.01
C THR A 347 5.37 14.94 26.60
N LEU A 348 6.49 14.38 27.05
CA LEU A 348 7.62 15.15 27.58
C LEU A 348 8.26 16.03 26.49
N LEU A 349 8.32 15.56 25.25
CA LEU A 349 8.82 16.35 24.12
C LEU A 349 7.95 17.56 23.79
N VAL A 350 6.62 17.48 23.98
CA VAL A 350 5.71 18.64 23.82
C VAL A 350 6.14 19.78 24.74
N ALA A 351 6.58 19.48 25.96
CA ALA A 351 7.09 20.47 26.91
C ALA A 351 8.56 20.87 26.67
N ALA A 352 9.36 20.03 26.01
CA ALA A 352 10.80 20.21 25.85
C ALA A 352 11.20 20.65 24.43
N ARG A 353 10.80 21.86 24.01
CA ARG A 353 11.00 22.39 22.64
C ARG A 353 12.43 22.22 22.10
N ARG A 354 13.46 22.46 22.91
CA ARG A 354 14.87 22.32 22.50
C ARG A 354 15.24 20.87 22.16
N THR A 355 14.78 19.91 22.97
CA THR A 355 15.02 18.49 22.74
C THR A 355 14.23 18.02 21.52
N ALA A 356 12.98 18.45 21.36
CA ALA A 356 12.20 18.18 20.16
C ALA A 356 12.86 18.69 18.87
N LYS A 357 13.46 19.90 18.88
CA LYS A 357 14.24 20.42 17.73
C LYS A 357 15.44 19.53 17.40
N ARG A 358 16.15 19.02 18.41
CA ARG A 358 17.27 18.08 18.20
C ARG A 358 16.79 16.77 17.58
N VAL A 359 15.67 16.23 18.07
CA VAL A 359 15.03 15.03 17.49
C VAL A 359 14.64 15.29 16.04
N ALA A 360 14.02 16.43 15.72
CA ALA A 360 13.65 16.80 14.36
C ALA A 360 14.85 16.79 13.42
N VAL A 361 15.96 17.43 13.81
CA VAL A 361 17.19 17.44 13.02
C VAL A 361 17.74 16.03 12.82
N VAL A 362 17.77 15.20 13.86
CA VAL A 362 18.23 13.81 13.75
C VAL A 362 17.33 13.01 12.81
N LEU A 363 16.01 13.16 12.88
CA LEU A 363 15.07 12.47 11.99
C LEU A 363 15.22 12.94 10.55
N LEU A 364 15.36 14.25 10.30
CA LEU A 364 15.61 14.80 8.96
C LEU A 364 16.96 14.31 8.39
N MET A 365 18.01 14.21 9.21
CA MET A 365 19.31 13.69 8.79
C MET A 365 19.29 12.18 8.53
N ARG A 366 18.42 11.43 9.22
CA ARG A 366 18.23 9.99 9.02
C ARG A 366 17.22 9.67 7.91
N GLY A 367 16.35 10.62 7.56
CA GLY A 367 15.16 10.45 6.73
C GLY A 367 15.30 10.89 5.28
N VAL A 368 16.32 10.41 4.57
CA VAL A 368 16.27 10.28 3.10
C VAL A 368 16.44 8.80 2.74
N ASP A 369 15.58 7.95 3.29
CA ASP A 369 15.44 6.59 2.79
C ASP A 369 14.43 6.63 1.62
N GLY A 370 14.91 6.20 0.45
CA GLY A 370 14.27 6.43 -0.84
C GLY A 370 12.83 5.96 -0.86
N HIS A 371 11.89 6.83 -1.23
CA HIS A 371 11.33 7.00 -2.57
C HIS A 371 10.74 8.43 -2.61
N HIS A 372 11.23 9.25 -3.54
CA HIS A 372 10.77 10.63 -3.85
C HIS A 372 10.71 11.66 -2.71
N GLY A 373 11.83 12.29 -2.33
CA GLY A 373 11.89 13.68 -1.83
C GLY A 373 10.92 14.16 -0.74
N ARG A 374 10.18 13.26 -0.08
CA ARG A 374 9.13 13.55 0.89
C ARG A 374 9.65 13.23 2.28
N VAL A 375 9.63 14.23 3.15
CA VAL A 375 9.60 13.98 4.59
C VAL A 375 8.16 13.59 4.91
N SER A 376 7.84 12.29 4.86
CA SER A 376 6.53 11.79 5.30
C SER A 376 6.51 11.74 6.82
N VAL A 377 5.56 12.44 7.43
CA VAL A 377 5.30 12.37 8.88
C VAL A 377 4.15 11.38 9.07
N GLU A 378 4.48 10.11 9.28
CA GLU A 378 3.51 9.13 9.75
C GLU A 378 3.44 9.17 11.27
N ALA A 379 2.24 9.28 11.83
CA ALA A 379 2.06 9.19 13.27
C ALA A 379 2.47 7.79 13.76
N HIS A 380 3.19 7.75 14.88
CA HIS A 380 3.70 6.51 15.45
C HIS A 380 2.55 5.56 15.80
N PRO A 381 2.64 4.24 15.50
CA PRO A 381 1.58 3.26 15.75
C PRO A 381 1.11 3.12 17.21
N ALA A 382 1.83 3.72 18.15
CA ALA A 382 1.45 3.77 19.56
C ALA A 382 0.19 4.62 19.81
N LEU A 383 0.00 5.69 19.02
CA LEU A 383 -1.17 6.57 19.11
C LEU A 383 -2.47 5.83 18.73
N ALA A 384 -2.38 5.01 17.68
CA ALA A 384 -3.48 4.16 17.23
C ALA A 384 -3.94 3.13 18.28
N LEU A 385 -3.04 2.65 19.14
CA LEU A 385 -3.34 1.58 20.09
C LEU A 385 -4.36 2.00 21.16
N PHE A 386 -4.34 3.27 21.56
CA PHE A 386 -5.21 3.82 22.61
C PHE A 386 -6.34 4.70 22.05
N ALA A 387 -6.51 4.72 20.72
CA ALA A 387 -7.55 5.47 20.07
C ALA A 387 -8.91 4.79 20.27
N GLY A 388 -9.83 5.48 20.95
CA GLY A 388 -11.22 5.02 21.08
C GLY A 388 -11.52 4.14 22.31
N GLU A 389 -10.53 3.84 23.16
CA GLU A 389 -10.75 3.04 24.37
C GLU A 389 -11.31 3.87 25.54
N ASP A 390 -12.12 3.23 26.39
CA ASP A 390 -12.41 3.70 27.75
C ASP A 390 -11.14 3.49 28.60
N GLY A 391 -10.61 4.54 29.24
CA GLY A 391 -9.40 4.45 30.06
C GLY A 391 -8.09 4.83 29.33
N ARG A 392 -8.15 5.74 28.35
CA ARG A 392 -6.95 6.24 27.65
C ARG A 392 -5.87 6.76 28.61
N PRO A 393 -4.58 6.56 28.29
CA PRO A 393 -3.50 7.08 29.12
C PRO A 393 -3.49 8.61 29.10
N ARG A 394 -3.20 9.25 30.24
CA ARG A 394 -3.04 10.72 30.32
C ARG A 394 -1.99 11.27 29.34
N SER A 395 -0.97 10.49 29.04
CA SER A 395 0.04 10.82 28.03
C SER A 395 -0.54 10.87 26.62
N HIS A 396 -1.46 9.95 26.27
CA HIS A 396 -2.20 10.04 25.01
C HIS A 396 -3.02 11.33 24.95
N ASP A 397 -3.78 11.64 26.01
CA ASP A 397 -4.63 12.84 26.05
C ASP A 397 -3.84 14.13 25.91
N ALA A 398 -2.62 14.18 26.44
CA ALA A 398 -1.74 15.34 26.29
C ALA A 398 -1.27 15.55 24.85
N VAL A 399 -0.90 14.46 24.15
CA VAL A 399 -0.52 14.51 22.73
C VAL A 399 -1.72 14.87 21.86
N GLU A 400 -2.88 14.28 22.13
CA GLU A 400 -4.14 14.57 21.43
C GLU A 400 -4.58 16.03 21.64
N ALA A 401 -4.44 16.58 22.85
CA ALA A 401 -4.76 17.98 23.12
C ALA A 401 -3.84 18.95 22.35
N ALA A 402 -2.54 18.61 22.22
CA ALA A 402 -1.62 19.37 21.40
C ALA A 402 -1.99 19.28 19.91
N ALA A 403 -2.39 18.11 19.43
CA ALA A 403 -2.90 17.94 18.06
C ALA A 403 -4.18 18.74 17.81
N ALA A 404 -5.16 18.66 18.71
CA ALA A 404 -6.43 19.39 18.62
C ALA A 404 -6.26 20.91 18.65
N TYR A 405 -5.18 21.42 19.25
CA TYR A 405 -4.84 22.84 19.16
C TYR A 405 -4.49 23.26 17.73
N PHE A 406 -3.60 22.52 17.06
CA PHE A 406 -3.19 22.85 15.69
C PHE A 406 -4.25 22.49 14.65
N GLU A 407 -5.03 21.43 14.88
CA GLU A 407 -6.18 21.10 14.04
C GLU A 407 -7.14 22.28 13.94
N ARG A 408 -7.49 22.88 15.08
CA ARG A 408 -8.33 24.09 15.16
C ARG A 408 -7.69 25.28 14.47
N LEU A 409 -6.40 25.50 14.70
CA LEU A 409 -5.68 26.64 14.13
C LEU A 409 -5.59 26.56 12.59
N LEU A 410 -5.48 25.34 12.06
CA LEU A 410 -5.48 25.07 10.63
C LEU A 410 -6.90 24.95 10.04
N GLY A 411 -7.95 24.90 10.87
CA GLY A 411 -9.32 24.70 10.43
C GLY A 411 -9.55 23.34 9.77
N LEU A 412 -8.93 22.30 10.34
CA LEU A 412 -9.02 20.91 9.89
C LEU A 412 -10.09 20.10 10.66
N GLU A 413 -10.85 20.77 11.52
CA GLU A 413 -11.96 20.15 12.24
C GLU A 413 -13.04 19.69 11.25
N PRO A 414 -13.72 18.56 11.53
CA PRO A 414 -14.84 18.12 10.72
C PRO A 414 -15.96 19.17 10.72
N ALA A 415 -16.50 19.48 9.55
CA ALA A 415 -17.57 20.44 9.39
C ALA A 415 -18.93 19.84 9.81
N GLY A 416 -19.22 19.79 11.11
CA GLY A 416 -20.53 19.37 11.62
C GLY A 416 -20.90 17.92 11.23
N ASP A 417 -22.04 17.74 10.56
CA ASP A 417 -22.58 16.43 10.13
C ASP A 417 -21.81 15.79 8.95
N ASP A 418 -20.71 16.38 8.48
CA ASP A 418 -19.81 15.85 7.42
C ASP A 418 -18.98 14.63 7.89
N GLU A 419 -19.48 13.86 8.85
CA GLU A 419 -18.89 12.58 9.21
C GLU A 419 -19.19 11.57 8.09
N PRO A 420 -18.18 10.84 7.55
CA PRO A 420 -18.41 9.90 6.47
C PRO A 420 -19.52 8.91 6.86
N THR A 421 -20.61 8.88 6.09
CA THR A 421 -21.70 7.91 6.31
C THR A 421 -21.20 6.47 6.14
N TYR A 422 -20.08 6.30 5.43
CA TYR A 422 -19.33 5.06 5.23
C TYR A 422 -17.81 5.34 5.29
N GLY A 423 -17.06 4.52 6.04
CA GLY A 423 -15.60 4.60 6.20
C GLY A 423 -15.16 4.58 7.67
N PRO A 424 -13.89 4.25 7.98
CA PRO A 424 -13.39 4.35 9.35
C PRO A 424 -13.37 5.82 9.78
N ARG A 425 -14.08 6.13 10.87
CA ARG A 425 -14.00 7.45 11.51
C ARG A 425 -12.57 7.73 11.94
N SER A 426 -12.16 8.98 11.81
CA SER A 426 -10.87 9.41 12.37
C SER A 426 -10.80 9.11 13.87
N ARG A 427 -9.65 8.58 14.28
CA ARG A 427 -9.30 8.17 15.63
C ARG A 427 -8.97 9.32 16.57
N GLY A 428 -8.70 10.52 16.04
CA GLY A 428 -8.32 11.70 16.82
C GLY A 428 -7.78 12.84 15.96
N ALA A 429 -7.56 13.98 16.59
CA ALA A 429 -6.93 15.17 16.02
C ALA A 429 -5.55 14.85 15.44
N TRP A 430 -4.76 14.00 16.12
CA TRP A 430 -3.43 13.60 15.64
C TRP A 430 -3.51 12.93 14.25
N GLU A 431 -4.54 12.11 14.00
CA GLU A 431 -4.72 11.41 12.74
C GLU A 431 -5.19 12.37 11.64
N ARG A 432 -6.04 13.35 11.96
CA ARG A 432 -6.45 14.38 10.98
C ARG A 432 -5.33 15.34 10.63
N LEU A 433 -4.40 15.60 11.55
CA LEU A 433 -3.21 16.42 11.22
C LEU A 433 -2.32 15.75 10.18
N VAL A 434 -2.05 14.46 10.33
CA VAL A 434 -1.09 13.74 9.46
C VAL A 434 -1.72 12.92 8.33
N GLY A 435 -3.00 12.56 8.45
CA GLY A 435 -3.76 11.72 7.51
C GLY A 435 -4.60 12.51 6.49
N ASP A 436 -5.28 11.81 5.60
CA ASP A 436 -6.00 12.31 4.40
C ASP A 436 -5.16 13.06 3.35
N PRO A 437 -5.48 12.90 2.04
CA PRO A 437 -4.89 13.71 0.99
C PRO A 437 -5.43 15.14 1.11
N LYS A 438 -4.73 15.96 1.88
CA LYS A 438 -4.98 17.40 1.93
C LYS A 438 -4.32 18.04 0.71
N ASP A 439 -5.05 18.90 0.01
CA ASP A 439 -4.48 19.69 -1.08
C ASP A 439 -3.32 20.54 -0.57
N GLY A 440 -2.15 20.40 -1.21
CA GLY A 440 -0.92 21.06 -0.77
C GLY A 440 -0.98 22.59 -0.85
N ALA A 441 -1.75 23.13 -1.79
CA ALA A 441 -1.92 24.58 -1.93
C ALA A 441 -2.85 25.15 -0.85
N ASP A 442 -3.97 24.48 -0.54
CA ASP A 442 -4.86 24.84 0.56
C ASP A 442 -4.14 24.76 1.91
N LEU A 443 -3.38 23.68 2.14
CA LEU A 443 -2.54 23.55 3.34
C LEU A 443 -1.52 24.68 3.47
N TYR A 444 -0.84 25.04 2.38
CA TYR A 444 0.13 26.13 2.40
C TYR A 444 -0.54 27.45 2.78
N GLU A 445 -1.71 27.76 2.22
CA GLU A 445 -2.45 28.98 2.56
C GLU A 445 -2.98 28.99 4.01
N ARG A 446 -3.26 27.82 4.61
CA ARG A 446 -3.57 27.70 6.04
C ARG A 446 -2.35 27.92 6.91
N VAL A 447 -1.25 27.24 6.61
CA VAL A 447 0.02 27.32 7.36
C VAL A 447 0.63 28.73 7.29
N LYS A 448 0.49 29.42 6.16
CA LYS A 448 0.93 30.81 5.96
C LYS A 448 0.28 31.82 6.90
N ARG A 449 -0.85 31.47 7.54
CA ARG A 449 -1.55 32.33 8.52
C ARG A 449 -1.01 32.15 9.95
N LEU A 450 -0.18 31.14 10.18
CA LEU A 450 0.41 30.86 11.48
C LEU A 450 1.42 31.94 11.86
N SER A 451 1.52 32.23 13.15
CA SER A 451 2.64 33.02 13.66
C SER A 451 3.94 32.20 13.60
N ASP A 452 5.10 32.86 13.68
CA ASP A 452 6.39 32.14 13.76
C ASP A 452 6.43 31.15 14.93
N GLU A 453 5.78 31.50 16.06
CA GLU A 453 5.67 30.61 17.22
C GLU A 453 4.79 29.39 16.93
N ASP A 454 3.64 29.59 16.28
CA ASP A 454 2.73 28.50 15.93
C ASP A 454 3.32 27.59 14.86
N LEU A 455 4.04 28.17 13.89
CA LEU A 455 4.75 27.42 12.85
C LEU A 455 5.85 26.56 13.46
N ASP A 456 6.65 27.13 14.37
CA ASP A 456 7.65 26.38 15.15
C ASP A 456 7.00 25.27 15.98
N GLY A 457 5.86 25.56 16.62
CA GLY A 457 5.10 24.61 17.41
C GLY A 457 4.54 23.45 16.59
N LEU A 458 3.96 23.73 15.42
CA LEU A 458 3.41 22.75 14.50
C LEU A 458 4.51 21.83 13.97
N HIS A 459 5.63 22.41 13.53
CA HIS A 459 6.78 21.64 13.05
C HIS A 459 7.31 20.67 14.12
N LEU A 460 7.41 21.14 15.37
CA LEU A 460 7.81 20.30 16.50
C LEU A 460 6.77 19.21 16.79
N LEU A 461 5.48 19.53 16.78
CA LEU A 461 4.44 18.54 17.02
C LEU A 461 4.47 17.44 15.97
N LEU A 462 4.57 17.78 14.68
CA LEU A 462 4.66 16.79 13.60
C LEU A 462 5.85 15.85 13.81
N THR A 463 7.00 16.39 14.24
CA THR A 463 8.16 15.58 14.63
C THR A 463 7.83 14.64 15.79
N ILE A 464 7.17 15.15 16.83
CA ILE A 464 6.82 14.39 18.03
C ILE A 464 5.87 13.25 17.70
N LEU A 465 4.86 13.48 16.86
CA LEU A 465 3.90 12.46 16.45
C LEU A 465 4.58 11.26 15.78
N ALA A 466 5.65 11.47 15.02
CA ALA A 466 6.41 10.41 14.36
C ALA A 466 7.45 9.72 15.27
N PHE A 467 7.84 10.33 16.40
CA PHE A 467 8.92 9.82 17.23
C PHE A 467 8.44 8.83 18.31
N GLY A 468 9.14 7.70 18.45
CA GLY A 468 8.81 6.68 19.45
C GLY A 468 9.79 5.51 19.49
N GLN A 469 9.43 4.46 20.23
CA GLN A 469 10.19 3.21 20.25
C GLN A 469 10.02 2.47 18.91
N GLY A 470 11.13 2.22 18.20
CA GLY A 470 11.07 1.74 16.80
C GLY A 470 10.43 0.37 16.60
N ASP A 471 10.73 -0.62 17.45
CA ASP A 471 10.06 -1.92 17.45
C ASP A 471 9.15 -2.02 18.67
N LEU A 472 7.82 -1.97 18.46
CA LEU A 472 6.85 -2.11 19.54
C LEU A 472 6.69 -3.55 20.02
N ASP A 473 7.10 -4.54 19.25
CA ASP A 473 6.93 -5.96 19.60
C ASP A 473 8.12 -6.51 20.42
N ALA A 474 9.11 -5.66 20.72
CA ALA A 474 10.27 -5.95 21.56
C ALA A 474 10.39 -4.97 22.76
N ILE A 475 10.92 -5.44 23.89
CA ILE A 475 11.25 -4.56 25.02
C ILE A 475 12.60 -3.89 24.72
N ASP A 476 12.58 -2.58 24.47
CA ASP A 476 13.80 -1.82 24.24
C ASP A 476 14.53 -1.52 25.56
N ARG A 477 15.50 -2.39 25.87
CA ARG A 477 16.41 -2.27 27.03
C ARG A 477 17.78 -1.67 26.67
N GLY A 478 18.02 -1.38 25.39
CA GLY A 478 19.34 -0.95 24.91
C GLY A 478 19.54 0.57 24.92
N ASP A 479 20.71 1.02 24.47
CA ASP A 479 21.03 2.45 24.33
C ASP A 479 20.55 3.02 22.97
N SER A 480 19.26 2.82 22.70
CA SER A 480 18.59 3.31 21.49
C SER A 480 18.44 4.83 21.49
N LEU A 481 18.20 5.42 20.31
CA LEU A 481 17.86 6.85 20.21
C LEU A 481 16.66 7.21 21.11
N PHE A 482 15.66 6.32 21.16
CA PHE A 482 14.48 6.49 21.99
C PHE A 482 14.84 6.55 23.49
N ASN A 483 15.63 5.59 23.99
CA ASN A 483 16.06 5.57 25.39
C ASN A 483 17.02 6.73 25.74
N ARG A 484 17.87 7.20 24.80
CA ARG A 484 18.70 8.41 25.00
C ARG A 484 17.86 9.66 25.18
N VAL A 485 16.87 9.85 24.30
CA VAL A 485 15.94 10.99 24.38
C VAL A 485 15.11 10.93 25.66
N ALA A 486 14.62 9.74 26.05
CA ALA A 486 13.91 9.56 27.30
C ALA A 486 14.75 9.97 28.53
N ARG A 487 16.05 9.62 28.55
CA ARG A 487 16.98 10.02 29.61
C ARG A 487 17.25 11.53 29.63
N ASP A 488 17.49 12.14 28.48
CA ASP A 488 17.69 13.59 28.36
C ASP A 488 16.45 14.38 28.84
N LEU A 489 15.26 13.80 28.73
CA LEU A 489 14.00 14.36 29.22
C LEU A 489 13.73 14.06 30.69
N GLY A 490 14.55 13.22 31.34
CA GLY A 490 14.28 12.74 32.70
C GLY A 490 13.00 11.90 32.82
N ALA A 491 12.66 11.14 31.77
CA ALA A 491 11.42 10.38 31.73
C ALA A 491 11.39 9.26 32.79
N ASP A 492 10.43 9.33 33.72
CA ASP A 492 10.09 8.24 34.63
C ASP A 492 8.67 7.75 34.34
N MET A 493 8.54 6.46 33.99
CA MET A 493 7.23 5.88 33.71
C MET A 493 6.28 5.89 34.92
N ARG A 494 6.77 6.07 36.16
CA ARG A 494 5.91 6.23 37.34
C ARG A 494 5.01 7.47 37.28
N ASP A 495 5.42 8.49 36.53
CA ASP A 495 4.64 9.71 36.33
C ASP A 495 3.51 9.53 35.30
N TRP A 496 3.64 8.53 34.41
CA TRP A 496 2.82 8.40 33.21
C TRP A 496 2.04 7.09 33.11
N TRP A 497 2.44 6.06 33.87
CA TRP A 497 1.88 4.73 33.79
C TRP A 497 1.80 4.06 35.16
N ARG A 498 0.79 3.21 35.32
CA ARG A 498 0.57 2.37 36.49
C ARG A 498 0.07 1.00 36.05
N PRO A 499 0.31 -0.06 36.83
CA PRO A 499 -0.22 -1.38 36.51
C PRO A 499 -1.76 -1.36 36.61
N ASP A 500 -2.41 -1.65 35.49
CA ASP A 500 -3.85 -1.72 35.34
C ASP A 500 -4.32 -3.17 35.15
N GLU A 501 -5.63 -3.38 34.98
CA GLU A 501 -6.17 -4.71 34.75
C GLU A 501 -5.65 -5.35 33.45
N THR A 502 -5.32 -4.55 32.43
CA THR A 502 -4.73 -5.01 31.16
C THR A 502 -3.36 -5.65 31.40
N PHE A 503 -2.46 -4.92 32.05
CA PHE A 503 -1.12 -5.39 32.40
C PHE A 503 -1.16 -6.62 33.33
N LEU A 504 -1.99 -6.55 34.37
CA LEU A 504 -2.10 -7.61 35.38
C LEU A 504 -2.78 -8.86 34.80
N GLY A 505 -3.77 -8.70 33.91
CA GLY A 505 -4.46 -9.80 33.23
C GLY A 505 -3.51 -10.67 32.41
N GLY A 506 -2.48 -10.06 31.81
CA GLY A 506 -1.43 -10.73 31.05
C GLY A 506 -0.43 -11.54 31.90
N ARG A 507 -0.56 -11.55 33.24
CA ARG A 507 0.33 -12.27 34.16
C ARG A 507 -0.16 -13.67 34.51
N THR A 508 0.76 -14.53 34.90
CA THR A 508 0.44 -15.80 35.56
C THR A 508 0.05 -15.56 37.02
N ARG A 509 -0.59 -16.54 37.67
CA ARG A 509 -0.96 -16.44 39.08
C ARG A 509 0.26 -16.25 40.00
N ASP A 510 1.36 -16.92 39.68
CA ASP A 510 2.60 -16.83 40.46
C ASP A 510 3.22 -15.44 40.31
N GLN A 511 3.23 -14.89 39.10
CA GLN A 511 3.67 -13.51 38.85
C GLN A 511 2.80 -12.50 39.60
N LEU A 512 1.47 -12.65 39.60
CA LEU A 512 0.57 -11.78 40.36
C LEU A 512 0.84 -11.84 41.86
N SER A 513 1.19 -13.02 42.38
CA SER A 513 1.52 -13.19 43.80
C SER A 513 2.85 -12.51 44.14
N ALA A 514 3.86 -12.60 43.25
CA ALA A 514 5.12 -11.88 43.41
C ALA A 514 4.91 -10.35 43.36
N ILE A 515 4.16 -9.87 42.37
CA ILE A 515 3.77 -8.45 42.26
C ILE A 515 3.07 -7.98 43.53
N ALA A 516 2.17 -8.78 44.10
CA ALA A 516 1.46 -8.41 45.33
C ALA A 516 2.41 -8.22 46.53
N VAL A 517 3.47 -9.02 46.62
CA VAL A 517 4.47 -8.91 47.69
C VAL A 517 5.36 -7.69 47.46
N GLU A 518 5.91 -7.55 46.25
CA GLU A 518 6.84 -6.48 45.90
C GLU A 518 6.20 -5.09 45.98
N SER A 519 4.96 -4.96 45.51
CA SER A 519 4.19 -3.71 45.56
C SER A 519 3.61 -3.39 46.93
N GLY A 520 3.79 -4.27 47.94
CA GLY A 520 3.20 -4.12 49.27
C GLY A 520 1.71 -4.47 49.37
N ALA A 521 1.03 -4.83 48.28
CA ALA A 521 -0.39 -5.16 48.27
C ALA A 521 -0.75 -6.34 49.20
N ALA A 522 0.16 -7.30 49.38
CA ALA A 522 -0.02 -8.45 50.27
C ALA A 522 -0.31 -8.04 51.73
N ALA A 523 0.12 -6.85 52.17
CA ALA A 523 -0.17 -6.33 53.50
C ALA A 523 -1.67 -5.99 53.69
N THR A 524 -2.41 -5.73 52.61
CA THR A 524 -3.81 -5.30 52.65
C THR A 524 -4.78 -6.35 52.10
N LEU A 525 -4.32 -7.24 51.22
CA LEU A 525 -5.16 -8.23 50.53
C LEU A 525 -5.39 -9.54 51.33
N GLY A 526 -4.75 -9.74 52.48
CA GLY A 526 -4.87 -10.98 53.25
C GLY A 526 -4.25 -12.19 52.52
N ARG A 527 -4.85 -13.39 52.65
CA ARG A 527 -4.30 -14.59 52.00
C ARG A 527 -4.59 -14.59 50.49
N LEU A 528 -3.54 -14.43 49.69
CA LEU A 528 -3.63 -14.42 48.22
C LEU A 528 -4.21 -15.73 47.63
N SER A 529 -4.09 -16.85 48.35
CA SER A 529 -4.68 -18.14 47.97
C SER A 529 -6.19 -18.08 47.79
N ASP A 530 -6.87 -17.19 48.49
CA ASP A 530 -8.33 -17.13 48.56
C ASP A 530 -8.93 -16.45 47.32
N TYR A 531 -8.11 -15.70 46.58
CA TYR A 531 -8.52 -15.02 45.35
C TYR A 531 -8.41 -15.97 44.16
N LYS A 532 -9.42 -15.98 43.28
CA LYS A 532 -9.25 -16.46 41.89
C LYS A 532 -8.42 -15.45 41.09
N LYS A 533 -7.79 -15.86 39.97
CA LYS A 533 -6.91 -15.00 39.15
C LYS A 533 -7.55 -13.63 38.85
N ALA A 534 -8.76 -13.62 38.29
CA ALA A 534 -9.46 -12.37 37.94
C ALA A 534 -9.72 -11.47 39.16
N GLY A 535 -10.08 -12.06 40.31
CA GLY A 535 -10.27 -11.31 41.54
C GLY A 535 -8.96 -10.72 42.09
N LEU A 536 -7.84 -11.43 41.93
CA LEU A 536 -6.51 -10.91 42.32
C LEU A 536 -6.05 -9.78 41.38
N VAL A 537 -6.35 -9.87 40.08
CA VAL A 537 -6.10 -8.80 39.10
C VAL A 537 -6.81 -7.51 39.50
N ALA A 538 -8.13 -7.57 39.71
CA ALA A 538 -8.92 -6.39 40.10
C ALA A 538 -8.47 -5.81 41.46
N ALA A 539 -8.13 -6.67 42.42
CA ALA A 539 -7.65 -6.24 43.73
C ALA A 539 -6.29 -5.53 43.66
N LEU A 540 -5.38 -6.01 42.80
CA LEU A 540 -4.08 -5.39 42.56
C LEU A 540 -4.20 -4.08 41.79
N ALA A 541 -5.05 -4.00 40.76
CA ALA A 541 -5.31 -2.76 40.03
C ALA A 541 -5.77 -1.66 41.01
N LYS A 542 -6.74 -1.98 41.88
CA LYS A 542 -7.22 -1.07 42.93
C LYS A 542 -6.13 -0.68 43.93
N HIS A 543 -5.18 -1.57 44.24
CA HIS A 543 -4.03 -1.24 45.09
C HIS A 543 -3.13 -0.18 44.44
N PHE A 544 -2.81 -0.33 43.16
CA PHE A 544 -1.98 0.63 42.42
C PHE A 544 -2.68 1.99 42.24
N GLU A 545 -4.00 2.00 42.05
CA GLU A 545 -4.80 3.22 42.07
C GLU A 545 -4.73 3.94 43.43
N ARG A 546 -4.91 3.20 44.54
CA ARG A 546 -4.86 3.77 45.89
C ARG A 546 -3.46 4.25 46.28
N SER A 547 -2.43 3.64 45.70
CA SER A 547 -1.03 4.02 45.93
C SER A 547 -0.60 5.21 45.05
N ALA A 548 -1.52 5.81 44.29
CA ALA A 548 -1.19 6.87 43.36
C ALA A 548 -0.76 8.19 43.97
N ALA A 549 -1.38 8.55 45.08
CA ALA A 549 -1.00 9.69 45.89
C ALA A 549 -0.51 9.18 47.25
N VAL A 550 0.72 9.54 47.62
CA VAL A 550 1.35 9.16 48.88
C VAL A 550 1.45 10.42 49.74
N PRO A 551 0.49 10.67 50.67
CA PRO A 551 0.55 11.80 51.58
C PRO A 551 1.70 11.66 52.58
N ASP A 552 2.07 12.75 53.24
CA ASP A 552 3.07 12.73 54.31
C ASP A 552 2.66 11.73 55.42
N GLY A 553 3.57 10.81 55.75
CA GLY A 553 3.32 9.75 56.73
C GLY A 553 2.55 8.53 56.18
N ALA A 554 2.44 8.37 54.86
CA ALA A 554 1.83 7.20 54.26
C ALA A 554 2.48 5.87 54.73
N PRO A 555 1.68 4.81 54.91
CA PRO A 555 2.18 3.51 55.30
C PRO A 555 3.11 2.90 54.22
N ASP A 556 4.08 2.11 54.65
CA ASP A 556 5.12 1.49 53.79
C ASP A 556 4.56 0.75 52.57
N TRP A 557 3.43 0.04 52.72
CA TRP A 557 2.80 -0.66 51.60
C TRP A 557 2.33 0.28 50.48
N GLN A 558 1.94 1.51 50.82
CA GLN A 558 1.45 2.50 49.86
C GLN A 558 2.61 3.16 49.13
N VAL A 559 3.72 3.41 49.83
CA VAL A 559 4.99 3.88 49.24
C VAL A 559 5.52 2.84 48.25
N LYS A 560 5.56 1.57 48.65
CA LYS A 560 5.95 0.44 47.78
C LYS A 560 5.06 0.33 46.56
N GLY A 561 3.75 0.51 46.71
CA GLY A 561 2.80 0.51 45.60
C GLY A 561 3.05 1.64 44.60
N ARG A 562 3.41 2.84 45.07
CA ARG A 562 3.79 3.98 44.21
C ARG A 562 5.09 3.73 43.45
N ASP A 563 6.08 3.18 44.14
CA ASP A 563 7.45 3.06 43.62
C ASP A 563 7.67 1.83 42.74
N TRP A 564 6.76 0.85 42.82
CA TRP A 564 6.82 -0.38 42.04
C TRP A 564 6.69 -0.08 40.54
N LEU A 565 7.69 -0.52 39.80
CA LEU A 565 7.75 -0.41 38.35
C LEU A 565 8.47 -1.65 37.82
N PRO A 566 7.87 -2.42 36.88
CA PRO A 566 8.52 -3.57 36.30
C PRO A 566 9.66 -3.12 35.40
N ASP A 567 10.72 -3.92 35.29
CA ASP A 567 11.91 -3.54 34.53
C ASP A 567 11.63 -3.29 33.05
N ALA A 568 10.61 -3.95 32.48
CA ALA A 568 10.15 -3.70 31.11
C ALA A 568 9.64 -2.27 30.87
N MET A 569 9.17 -1.58 31.92
CA MET A 569 8.69 -0.20 31.85
C MET A 569 9.79 0.83 32.15
N ARG A 570 11.01 0.38 32.47
CA ARG A 570 12.16 1.29 32.59
C ARG A 570 12.68 1.65 31.19
N PHE A 571 13.24 2.84 31.06
CA PHE A 571 14.11 3.17 29.92
C PHE A 571 15.49 2.56 30.19
N GLY A 572 16.08 1.90 29.19
CA GLY A 572 17.29 1.08 29.31
C GLY A 572 18.52 1.80 29.87
N ALA A 573 19.54 1.01 30.25
CA ALA A 573 20.56 1.38 31.23
C ALA A 573 21.45 2.58 30.88
N GLU A 574 21.77 3.33 31.94
CA GLU A 574 23.01 4.10 32.07
C GLU A 574 24.24 3.21 31.80
N PRO A 575 25.31 3.73 31.20
CA PRO A 575 26.53 2.97 30.96
C PRO A 575 27.09 2.44 32.29
N ASP A 576 27.54 1.18 32.28
CA ASP A 576 28.33 0.60 33.36
C ASP A 576 29.51 1.54 33.68
N THR A 577 29.45 2.23 34.83
CA THR A 577 30.65 2.74 35.49
C THR A 577 31.35 1.58 36.16
N GLU A 578 31.97 0.71 35.37
CA GLU A 578 33.04 -0.17 35.84
C GLU A 578 34.37 0.29 35.24
N GLY A 579 35.12 1.02 36.07
CA GLY A 579 36.57 1.10 36.09
C GLY A 579 37.32 1.24 34.76
N ASP A 580 37.50 2.48 34.29
CA ASP A 580 38.78 2.85 33.68
C ASP A 580 39.33 4.11 34.36
N THR A 581 40.31 3.88 35.23
CA THR A 581 41.19 4.93 35.72
C THR A 581 42.32 5.05 34.72
N THR A 582 42.21 6.00 33.81
CA THR A 582 43.39 6.52 33.11
C THR A 582 43.41 8.05 33.23
N PRO A 583 44.52 8.64 33.74
CA PRO A 583 44.55 10.05 34.08
C PRO A 583 44.90 10.94 32.88
N ASP A 584 44.27 12.11 32.91
CA ASP A 584 44.79 13.39 32.43
C ASP A 584 44.99 13.59 30.91
N ARG A 585 44.02 14.31 30.31
CA ARG A 585 44.31 15.18 29.16
C ARG A 585 43.51 16.47 29.31
N ALA A 586 44.23 17.55 29.63
CA ALA A 586 43.71 18.90 29.76
C ALA A 586 42.89 19.37 28.53
N PRO A 587 41.87 20.23 28.74
CA PRO A 587 41.04 20.75 27.64
C PRO A 587 41.80 21.81 26.82
N PRO A 588 41.60 21.89 25.49
CA PRO A 588 42.05 23.05 24.74
C PRO A 588 41.14 24.25 25.04
N ALA A 589 41.78 25.37 25.35
CA ALA A 589 41.15 26.66 25.59
C ALA A 589 40.33 27.11 24.36
N LEU A 590 39.08 27.49 24.61
CA LEU A 590 38.31 28.33 23.69
C LEU A 590 38.92 29.73 23.71
N ALA A 591 39.63 30.08 22.64
CA ALA A 591 39.89 31.46 22.30
C ALA A 591 38.57 32.09 21.83
N ALA A 592 38.24 33.22 22.45
CA ALA A 592 37.26 34.16 21.96
C ALA A 592 37.76 34.79 20.65
N GLU A 593 36.90 34.82 19.63
CA GLU A 593 36.55 35.99 18.81
C GLU A 593 35.33 35.66 17.94
#